data_AF-A0A9W6J6L5-F1
#
_entry.id   AF-A0A9W6J6L5-F1
#
_cell.length_a   1.000
_cell.length_b   1.000
_cell.length_c   1.000
_cell.angle_alpha   90.00
_cell.angle_beta   90.00
_cell.angle_gamma   90.00
#
_symmetry.space_group_name_H-M   'P 1'
#
loop_
_entity.id
_entity.type
_entity.pdbx_description
1 polymer ?
#
loop_
_entity_poly.entity_id
_entity_poly.type
_entity_poly.pdbx_seq_one_letter_code
_entity_poly.pdbx_strand_id
1 'polypeptide(L)'
;MMLGSIVRAAALSTTCAALVLLAGGAARADQAAGDACAASLTADGKAIYSAVMAAGDSGDLRTIVTDTTKSLAMSGQIDRGNARSNAQAAGQCLEQARS
;
A
#
# COMPACT_ATOMS: atom_id res chain seq x y z
N MET A 1 23.12 29.79 -4.43
CA MET A 1 22.76 31.14 -3.93
C MET A 1 21.26 31.19 -3.81
N MET A 2 20.80 31.59 -2.62
CA MET A 2 19.41 31.64 -2.19
C MET A 2 18.51 32.46 -3.13
N LEU A 3 17.21 32.12 -3.23
CA LEU A 3 16.11 32.97 -2.74
C LEU A 3 14.73 32.41 -3.14
N GLY A 4 13.78 32.44 -2.19
CA GLY A 4 12.35 32.63 -2.48
C GLY A 4 11.51 31.35 -2.43
N SER A 5 11.17 30.82 -1.25
CA SER A 5 10.06 31.27 -0.41
C SER A 5 8.66 31.07 -1.02
N ILE A 6 7.99 30.02 -0.53
CA ILE A 6 6.62 30.03 0.00
C ILE A 6 5.52 30.61 -0.92
N VAL A 7 4.71 29.73 -1.54
CA VAL A 7 3.25 29.90 -1.56
C VAL A 7 2.61 28.53 -1.42
N ARG A 8 2.08 28.26 -0.22
CA ARG A 8 1.08 27.22 0.01
C ARG A 8 -0.27 27.81 -0.41
N ALA A 9 -1.03 26.98 -1.14
CA ALA A 9 -2.47 26.88 -1.13
C ALA A 9 -3.30 28.17 -1.31
N ALA A 10 -4.05 28.25 -2.40
CA ALA A 10 -5.51 28.25 -2.31
C ALA A 10 -6.11 28.18 -3.72
N ALA A 11 -7.22 27.45 -3.79
CA ALA A 11 -8.00 27.14 -4.96
C ALA A 11 -8.55 28.37 -5.72
N LEU A 12 -8.80 28.19 -7.02
CA LEU A 12 -10.11 28.34 -7.71
C LEU A 12 -9.88 28.47 -9.23
N SER A 13 -10.81 27.89 -10.01
CA SER A 13 -11.24 28.29 -11.37
C SER A 13 -11.01 27.28 -12.51
N THR A 14 -12.14 26.68 -12.88
CA THR A 14 -12.59 26.04 -14.12
C THR A 14 -11.94 26.54 -15.43
N THR A 15 -11.47 25.63 -16.32
CA THR A 15 -11.90 25.37 -17.73
C THR A 15 -10.93 24.36 -18.42
N CYS A 16 -11.47 23.58 -19.34
CA CYS A 16 -11.06 22.27 -19.87
C CYS A 16 -9.68 22.07 -20.56
N ALA A 17 -9.11 20.88 -20.29
CA ALA A 17 -8.45 19.93 -21.20
C ALA A 17 -7.12 20.27 -21.92
N ALA A 18 -6.02 19.69 -21.42
CA ALA A 18 -5.03 18.99 -22.26
C ALA A 18 -4.26 17.93 -21.46
N LEU A 19 -4.02 16.80 -22.11
CA LEU A 19 -3.66 15.48 -21.58
C LEU A 19 -2.30 15.37 -20.87
N VAL A 20 -2.34 14.72 -19.70
CA VAL A 20 -1.61 13.49 -19.30
C VAL A 20 -0.21 13.26 -19.90
N LEU A 21 0.80 13.26 -19.03
CA LEU A 21 1.99 12.41 -19.18
C LEU A 21 2.16 11.53 -17.94
N LEU A 22 2.08 10.23 -18.22
CA LEU A 22 2.21 9.05 -17.38
C LEU A 22 3.38 9.11 -16.39
N ALA A 23 3.09 9.28 -15.11
CA ALA A 23 3.79 8.52 -14.09
C ALA A 23 2.87 7.34 -13.74
N GLY A 24 3.06 6.21 -14.44
CA GLY A 24 2.42 4.94 -14.13
C GLY A 24 2.93 4.36 -12.81
N GLY A 25 2.72 5.08 -11.72
CA GLY A 25 2.75 4.53 -10.38
C GLY A 25 1.33 4.08 -10.06
N ALA A 26 1.17 2.82 -9.70
CA ALA A 26 -0.06 2.34 -9.09
C ALA A 26 -0.39 3.23 -7.89
N ALA A 27 -1.32 4.16 -8.07
CA ALA A 27 -1.73 5.06 -7.02
C ALA A 27 -2.64 4.28 -6.08
N ARG A 28 -2.05 3.79 -4.98
CA ARG A 28 -2.79 3.36 -3.78
C ARG A 28 -3.58 4.58 -3.30
N ALA A 29 -4.89 4.57 -3.56
CA ALA A 29 -5.77 5.72 -3.36
C ALA A 29 -5.74 6.21 -1.90
N ASP A 30 -5.63 5.29 -0.94
CA ASP A 30 -5.60 5.58 0.50
C ASP A 30 -4.42 4.90 1.21
N GLN A 31 -3.22 4.92 0.62
CA GLN A 31 -2.03 4.30 1.22
C GLN A 31 -1.81 4.68 2.69
N ALA A 32 -2.02 5.94 3.05
CA ALA A 32 -1.83 6.41 4.42
C ALA A 32 -2.80 5.73 5.42
N ALA A 33 -4.04 5.43 5.00
CA ALA A 33 -5.00 4.71 5.84
C ALA A 33 -4.56 3.26 6.06
N GLY A 34 -4.11 2.59 4.99
CA GLY A 34 -3.52 1.26 5.08
C GLY A 34 -2.30 1.20 5.98
N ASP A 35 -1.41 2.19 5.88
CA ASP A 35 -0.19 2.28 6.69
C ASP A 35 -0.52 2.51 8.18
N ALA A 36 -1.55 3.33 8.46
CA ALA A 36 -2.05 3.53 9.82
C ALA A 36 -2.66 2.26 10.41
N CYS A 37 -3.44 1.50 9.63
CA CYS A 37 -3.94 0.18 10.04
C CYS A 37 -2.78 -0.79 10.32
N ALA A 38 -1.79 -0.84 9.41
CA ALA A 38 -0.65 -1.74 9.47
C ALA A 38 0.25 -1.50 10.70
N ALA A 39 0.24 -0.29 11.26
CA ALA A 39 1.00 0.04 12.47
C ALA A 39 0.63 -0.85 13.68
N SER A 40 -0.63 -1.30 13.75
CA SER A 40 -1.14 -2.17 14.82
C SER A 40 -0.84 -3.66 14.62
N LEU A 41 -0.36 -4.06 13.44
CA LEU A 41 -0.09 -5.46 13.13
C LEU A 41 1.10 -6.01 13.92
N THR A 42 1.12 -7.34 14.04
CA THR A 42 2.29 -8.10 14.48
C THR A 42 3.47 -7.91 13.53
N ALA A 43 4.67 -8.34 13.92
CA ALA A 43 5.85 -8.29 13.05
C ALA A 43 5.60 -9.03 11.71
N ASP A 44 5.04 -10.24 11.77
CA ASP A 44 4.70 -11.03 10.58
C ASP A 44 3.63 -10.35 9.73
N GLY A 45 2.59 -9.78 10.35
CA GLY A 45 1.56 -9.03 9.63
C GLY A 45 2.11 -7.81 8.90
N LYS A 46 3.05 -7.08 9.52
CA LYS A 46 3.77 -5.95 8.90
C LYS A 46 4.65 -6.42 7.73
N ALA A 47 5.30 -7.57 7.86
CA ALA A 47 6.09 -8.15 6.78
C ALA A 47 5.21 -8.51 5.57
N ILE A 48 4.04 -9.11 5.79
CA ILE A 48 3.08 -9.41 4.73
C ILE A 48 2.57 -8.12 4.07
N TYR A 49 2.11 -7.14 4.86
CA TYR A 49 1.60 -5.87 4.36
C TYR A 49 2.64 -5.16 3.47
N SER A 50 3.87 -5.01 3.97
CA SER A 50 4.94 -4.32 3.23
C SER A 50 5.34 -5.06 1.96
N ALA A 51 5.41 -6.39 1.99
CA ALA A 51 5.70 -7.20 0.80
C ALA A 51 4.61 -7.09 -0.26
N VAL A 52 3.33 -7.05 0.13
CA VAL A 52 2.22 -6.86 -0.82
C VAL A 52 2.21 -5.45 -1.40
N MET A 53 2.48 -4.43 -0.58
CA MET A 53 2.63 -3.05 -1.07
C MET A 53 3.77 -2.93 -2.08
N ALA A 54 4.87 -3.66 -1.88
CA ALA A 54 6.00 -3.72 -2.81
C ALA A 54 5.70 -4.50 -4.10
N ALA A 55 4.78 -5.48 -4.07
CA ALA A 55 4.35 -6.25 -5.23
C ALA A 55 3.46 -5.43 -6.19
N GLY A 56 2.90 -4.31 -5.74
CA GLY A 56 2.08 -3.41 -6.54
C GLY A 56 0.60 -3.81 -6.63
N ASP A 57 -0.14 -3.12 -7.49
CA ASP A 57 -1.62 -3.21 -7.56
C ASP A 57 -2.18 -4.15 -8.64
N SER A 58 -1.35 -4.94 -9.29
CA SER A 58 -1.80 -5.80 -10.38
C SER A 58 -2.51 -7.05 -9.85
N GLY A 59 -3.84 -7.05 -9.88
CA GLY A 59 -4.67 -8.26 -9.72
C GLY A 59 -5.53 -8.31 -8.45
N ASP A 60 -6.07 -9.50 -8.20
CA ASP A 60 -6.94 -9.80 -7.06
C ASP A 60 -6.14 -9.74 -5.74
N LEU A 61 -6.61 -8.91 -4.80
CA LEU A 61 -5.91 -8.67 -3.54
C LEU A 61 -5.72 -9.96 -2.75
N ARG A 62 -6.77 -10.79 -2.70
CA ARG A 62 -6.75 -12.04 -1.94
C ARG A 62 -5.67 -12.97 -2.46
N THR A 63 -5.53 -13.08 -3.77
CA THR A 63 -4.52 -13.89 -4.44
C THR A 63 -3.12 -13.38 -4.11
N ILE A 64 -2.86 -12.08 -4.29
CA ILE A 64 -1.54 -11.48 -4.01
C ILE A 64 -1.14 -11.65 -2.55
N VAL A 65 -2.06 -11.38 -1.61
CA VAL A 65 -1.82 -11.58 -0.17
C VAL A 65 -1.52 -13.05 0.13
N THR A 66 -2.27 -13.98 -0.46
CA THR A 66 -2.09 -15.41 -0.24
C THR A 66 -0.72 -15.87 -0.75
N ASP A 67 -0.35 -15.51 -1.96
CA ASP A 67 0.89 -15.96 -2.59
C ASP A 67 2.11 -15.32 -1.92
N THR A 68 2.02 -14.04 -1.57
CA THR A 68 3.06 -13.34 -0.81
C THR A 68 3.26 -13.98 0.57
N THR A 69 2.16 -14.22 1.29
CA THR A 69 2.21 -14.88 2.62
C THR A 69 2.84 -16.25 2.52
N LYS A 70 2.43 -17.06 1.52
CA LYS A 70 3.02 -18.39 1.29
C LYS A 70 4.52 -18.28 1.02
N SER A 71 4.94 -17.36 0.17
CA SER A 71 6.35 -17.15 -0.14
C SER A 71 7.16 -16.84 1.11
N LEU A 72 6.71 -15.88 1.92
CA LEU A 72 7.35 -15.50 3.19
C LEU A 72 7.38 -16.65 4.21
N ALA A 73 6.30 -17.43 4.30
CA ALA A 73 6.21 -18.58 5.18
C ALA A 73 7.14 -19.72 4.73
N MET A 74 7.28 -19.92 3.42
CA MET A 74 8.18 -20.94 2.87
C MET A 74 9.65 -20.54 3.01
N SER A 75 9.98 -19.25 2.84
CA SER A 75 11.33 -18.72 3.07
C SER A 75 11.72 -18.62 4.55
N GLY A 76 10.77 -18.79 5.47
CA GLY A 76 11.00 -18.71 6.92
C GLY A 76 11.05 -17.28 7.46
N GLN A 77 10.58 -16.30 6.68
CA GLN A 77 10.51 -14.89 7.10
C GLN A 77 9.33 -14.59 8.02
N ILE A 78 8.30 -15.44 8.03
CA ILE A 78 7.17 -15.39 8.96
C ILE A 78 6.90 -16.78 9.53
N ASP A 79 6.26 -16.84 10.70
CA ASP A 79 5.83 -18.09 11.29
C ASP A 79 4.69 -18.73 10.50
N ARG A 80 4.81 -20.03 10.19
CA ARG A 80 3.80 -20.76 9.41
C ARG A 80 2.51 -21.00 10.18
N GLY A 81 2.59 -21.16 11.50
CA GLY A 81 1.42 -21.40 12.37
C GLY A 81 0.49 -20.20 12.41
N ASN A 82 1.05 -18.99 12.35
CA ASN A 82 0.30 -17.74 12.42
C ASN A 82 0.16 -17.03 11.05
N ALA A 83 0.75 -17.58 9.98
CA ALA A 83 0.74 -16.96 8.65
C ALA A 83 -0.67 -16.58 8.16
N ARG A 84 -1.67 -17.45 8.37
CA ARG A 84 -3.05 -17.19 7.93
C ARG A 84 -3.70 -16.03 8.67
N SER A 85 -3.62 -15.98 9.99
CA SER A 85 -4.23 -14.92 10.79
C SER A 85 -3.55 -13.58 10.50
N ASN A 86 -2.22 -13.59 10.37
CA ASN A 86 -1.45 -12.40 9.99
C ASN A 86 -1.81 -11.92 8.57
N ALA A 87 -2.01 -12.82 7.61
CA ALA A 87 -2.43 -12.48 6.25
C ALA A 87 -3.83 -11.87 6.20
N GLN A 88 -4.77 -12.36 7.01
CA GLN A 88 -6.12 -11.80 7.09
C GLN A 88 -6.11 -10.39 7.67
N ALA A 89 -5.31 -10.16 8.72
CA ALA A 89 -5.16 -8.84 9.31
C ALA A 89 -4.47 -7.86 8.36
N ALA A 90 -3.39 -8.29 7.70
CA ALA A 90 -2.73 -7.49 6.67
C ALA A 90 -3.65 -7.19 5.48
N GLY A 91 -4.46 -8.16 5.05
CA GLY A 91 -5.44 -8.02 3.97
C GLY A 91 -6.46 -6.91 4.24
N GLN A 92 -7.00 -6.83 5.45
CA GLN A 92 -7.92 -5.75 5.85
C GLN A 92 -7.26 -4.37 5.77
N CYS A 93 -5.99 -4.25 6.16
CA CYS A 93 -5.25 -3.00 6.00
C CYS A 93 -4.98 -2.67 4.53
N LEU A 94 -4.74 -3.68 3.70
CA LEU A 94 -4.52 -3.50 2.26
C LEU A 94 -5.79 -3.11 1.51
N GLU A 95 -6.97 -3.53 1.99
CA GLU A 95 -8.25 -3.03 1.47
C GLU A 95 -8.39 -1.52 1.70
N GLN A 96 -8.03 -1.04 2.90
CA GLN A 96 -7.99 0.39 3.20
C GLN A 96 -6.93 1.14 2.39
N ALA A 97 -5.79 0.50 2.08
CA ALA A 97 -4.77 1.11 1.22
C ALA A 97 -5.26 1.35 -0.22
N ARG A 98 -6.33 0.68 -0.64
CA ARG A 98 -6.87 0.62 -2.00
C ARG A 98 -8.25 1.26 -2.16
N SER A 99 -8.84 1.75 -1.07
CA SER A 99 -10.18 2.35 -1.06
C SER A 99 -10.24 3.72 -1.70
#